data_AF-A0A538LNJ9-F1
#
_entry.id   AF-A0A538LNJ9-F1
#
_cell.length_a   1.000
_cell.length_b   1.000
_cell.length_c   1.000
_cell.angle_alpha   90.00
_cell.angle_beta   90.00
_cell.angle_gamma   90.00
#
_symmetry.space_group_name_H-M   'P 1'
#
loop_
_entity.id
_entity.type
_entity.pdbx_description
1 polymer ?
#
loop_
_entity_poly.entity_id
_entity_poly.type
_entity_poly.pdbx_seq_one_letter_code
_entity_poly.pdbx_strand_id
1 'polypeptide(L)'
;MPSPQIDFAGEGLLDGLEGEQRADRLVLLERLAAEGVTVAELRRATASGTLMFLPAERVIGGHLRYTAGEAAERTGLEPDVLRAMRGAMGLPMPAEEEAIYTEEDLEAIRTGNIARQAGIPDEEILELIRTLGRGLAPAAEVMRSLALRLVIAPGMSEYELARRYADTVAQLSPTIGPLVTNLLTVQLRQMAQSEVITAAERSGGRLPGSREIAVCFADLVGFTRLGETVPPEELGSLAVRLEAMTTSVVQAPVRLVKTIGDAVMLASTEPAPLLDAGLSLLDAADAEGEDFPQLRVGSALGPALSRAGDWFGRPVNLASRITQIARPGSLLAEREVRESVPDAYRWSYAGERRLRGVREPVPLFRARRLDDRGAQSPA
;
A
#
# COMPACT_ATOMS: atom_id res chain seq x y z
N MET A 1 -11.17 41.79 -23.99
CA MET A 1 -10.36 41.28 -25.11
C MET A 1 -10.76 39.84 -25.31
N PRO A 2 -11.25 39.41 -26.49
CA PRO A 2 -11.46 37.99 -26.73
C PRO A 2 -10.12 37.26 -26.57
N SER A 3 -10.10 36.18 -25.80
CA SER A 3 -8.91 35.32 -25.66
C SER A 3 -8.45 34.87 -27.05
N PRO A 4 -7.14 34.86 -27.34
CA PRO A 4 -6.65 34.42 -28.65
C PRO A 4 -7.18 33.02 -28.95
N GLN A 5 -7.85 32.87 -30.09
CA GLN A 5 -8.42 31.60 -30.52
C GLN A 5 -7.26 30.64 -30.83
N ILE A 6 -7.10 29.61 -29.99
CA ILE A 6 -6.02 28.63 -30.11
C ILE A 6 -6.27 27.78 -31.35
N ASP A 7 -5.28 27.66 -32.24
CA ASP A 7 -5.33 26.72 -33.37
C ASP A 7 -4.96 25.30 -32.91
N PHE A 8 -5.93 24.58 -32.36
CA PHE A 8 -5.67 23.24 -31.82
C PHE A 8 -5.15 22.24 -32.87
N ALA A 9 -5.51 22.41 -34.14
CA ALA A 9 -5.04 21.55 -35.22
C ALA A 9 -3.58 21.86 -35.55
N GLY A 10 -3.21 23.13 -35.71
CA GLY A 10 -1.81 23.55 -35.91
C GLY A 10 -0.90 23.21 -34.74
N GLU A 11 -1.46 23.06 -33.54
CA GLU A 11 -0.74 22.69 -32.33
C GLU A 11 -0.53 21.16 -32.18
N GLY A 12 -1.07 20.35 -33.09
CA GLY A 12 -0.96 18.88 -33.11
C GLY A 12 -1.90 18.16 -32.13
N LEU A 13 -2.85 18.87 -31.52
CA LEU A 13 -3.69 18.35 -30.44
C LEU A 13 -4.84 17.44 -30.94
N LEU A 14 -5.04 17.41 -32.25
CA LEU A 14 -6.07 16.64 -32.94
C LEU A 14 -5.47 15.58 -33.88
N ASP A 15 -4.17 15.35 -33.84
CA ASP A 15 -3.48 14.44 -34.75
C ASP A 15 -3.91 12.99 -34.53
N GLY A 16 -4.13 12.25 -35.62
CA GLY A 16 -4.57 10.84 -35.58
C GLY A 16 -6.05 10.63 -35.22
N LEU A 17 -6.84 11.69 -35.03
CA LEU A 17 -8.27 11.60 -34.74
C LEU A 17 -9.12 11.99 -35.96
N GLU A 18 -10.16 11.19 -36.21
CA GLU A 18 -11.12 11.38 -37.30
C GLU A 18 -12.57 11.32 -36.81
N GLY A 19 -13.49 11.85 -37.61
CA GLY A 19 -14.94 11.75 -37.37
C GLY A 19 -15.38 12.29 -36.00
N GLU A 20 -16.20 11.49 -35.31
CA GLU A 20 -16.79 11.82 -34.01
C GLU A 20 -15.73 12.02 -32.92
N GLN A 21 -14.68 11.19 -32.91
CA GLN A 21 -13.57 11.29 -31.94
C GLN A 21 -12.84 12.64 -32.04
N ARG A 22 -12.64 13.13 -33.27
CA ARG A 22 -12.05 14.46 -33.50
C ARG A 22 -12.95 15.58 -33.00
N ALA A 23 -14.26 15.46 -33.23
CA ALA A 23 -15.24 16.44 -32.77
C ALA A 23 -15.31 16.48 -31.23
N ASP A 24 -15.33 15.33 -30.57
CA ASP A 24 -15.35 15.21 -29.11
C ASP A 24 -14.09 15.79 -28.47
N ARG A 25 -12.91 15.47 -29.03
CA ARG A 25 -11.63 16.04 -28.60
C ARG A 25 -11.64 17.56 -28.71
N LEU A 26 -12.17 18.11 -29.79
CA LEU A 26 -12.26 19.55 -30.00
C LEU A 26 -13.12 20.21 -28.91
N VAL A 27 -14.28 19.64 -28.57
CA VAL A 27 -15.15 20.15 -27.50
C VAL A 27 -14.42 20.17 -26.15
N LEU A 28 -13.67 19.11 -25.83
CA LEU A 28 -12.87 19.05 -24.60
C LEU A 28 -11.78 20.13 -24.58
N LEU A 29 -11.02 20.29 -25.67
CA LEU A 29 -9.96 21.29 -25.79
C LEU A 29 -10.50 22.72 -25.67
N GLU A 30 -11.63 23.03 -26.31
CA GLU A 30 -12.29 24.34 -26.24
C GLU A 30 -12.73 24.67 -24.82
N ARG A 31 -13.29 23.70 -24.09
CA ARG A 31 -13.68 23.88 -22.69
C ARG A 31 -12.49 24.12 -21.78
N LEU A 32 -11.45 23.30 -21.91
CA LEU A 32 -10.21 23.47 -21.17
C LEU A 32 -9.56 24.83 -21.45
N ALA A 33 -9.48 25.25 -22.70
CA ALA A 33 -8.97 26.57 -23.05
C ALA A 33 -9.80 27.72 -22.45
N ALA A 34 -11.13 27.58 -22.43
CA ALA A 34 -12.03 28.53 -21.80
C ALA A 34 -11.86 28.60 -20.26
N GLU A 35 -11.44 27.51 -19.63
CA GLU A 35 -11.06 27.41 -18.21
C GLU A 35 -9.63 27.89 -17.92
N GLY A 36 -8.93 28.42 -18.94
CA GLY A 36 -7.60 28.99 -18.81
C GLY A 36 -6.46 27.96 -18.85
N VAL A 37 -6.71 26.75 -19.38
CA VAL A 37 -5.64 25.77 -19.63
C VAL A 37 -4.73 26.28 -20.73
N THR A 38 -3.43 26.33 -20.47
CA THR A 38 -2.46 26.83 -21.45
C THR A 38 -2.24 25.81 -22.56
N VAL A 39 -1.88 26.30 -23.75
CA VAL A 39 -1.46 25.46 -24.88
C VAL A 39 -0.37 24.46 -24.50
N ALA A 40 0.58 24.88 -23.67
CA ALA A 40 1.66 24.01 -23.20
C ALA A 40 1.12 22.84 -22.34
N GLU A 41 0.17 23.10 -21.44
CA GLU A 41 -0.50 22.06 -20.65
C GLU A 41 -1.29 21.10 -21.54
N LEU A 42 -2.05 21.62 -22.51
CA LEU A 42 -2.83 20.80 -23.45
C LEU A 42 -1.92 19.87 -24.27
N ARG A 43 -0.77 20.38 -24.75
CA ARG A 43 0.23 19.59 -25.47
C ARG A 43 0.81 18.48 -24.61
N ARG A 44 1.23 18.80 -23.37
CA ARG A 44 1.76 17.80 -22.43
C ARG A 44 0.74 16.70 -22.17
N ALA A 45 -0.49 17.08 -21.80
CA ALA A 45 -1.54 16.12 -21.46
C ALA A 45 -2.00 15.28 -22.66
N THR A 46 -1.95 15.83 -23.88
CA THR A 46 -2.22 15.06 -25.11
C THR A 46 -1.11 14.04 -25.36
N ALA A 47 0.15 14.45 -25.25
CA ALA A 47 1.30 13.56 -25.47
C ALA A 47 1.38 12.42 -24.45
N SER A 48 0.95 12.65 -23.19
CA SER A 48 0.90 11.64 -22.13
C SER A 48 -0.40 10.83 -22.11
N GLY A 49 -1.38 11.15 -22.95
CA GLY A 49 -2.70 10.51 -22.94
C GLY A 49 -3.54 10.83 -21.69
N THR A 50 -3.24 11.92 -20.98
CA THR A 50 -3.91 12.31 -19.74
C THR A 50 -4.89 13.48 -19.91
N LEU A 51 -5.13 13.94 -21.15
CA LEU A 51 -5.99 15.10 -21.43
C LEU A 51 -7.38 15.02 -20.77
N MET A 52 -8.02 13.84 -20.78
CA MET A 52 -9.32 13.64 -20.15
C MET A 52 -9.33 13.81 -18.62
N PHE A 53 -8.16 13.76 -17.96
CA PHE A 53 -8.03 13.92 -16.51
C PHE A 53 -7.81 15.37 -16.08
N LEU A 54 -7.39 16.27 -16.98
CA LEU A 54 -7.11 17.68 -16.66
C LEU A 54 -8.25 18.40 -15.91
N PRO A 55 -9.55 18.21 -16.25
CA PRO A 55 -10.63 18.83 -15.48
C PRO A 55 -10.65 18.35 -14.02
N ALA A 56 -10.42 17.05 -13.79
CA ALA A 56 -10.39 16.48 -12.46
C ALA A 56 -9.12 16.89 -11.67
N GLU A 57 -7.97 17.02 -12.34
CA GLU A 57 -6.74 17.52 -11.72
C GLU A 57 -6.92 18.92 -11.13
N ARG A 58 -7.63 19.82 -11.85
CA ARG A 58 -7.98 21.16 -11.36
C ARG A 58 -8.91 21.13 -10.15
N VAL A 59 -9.80 20.15 -10.08
CA VAL A 59 -10.68 19.97 -8.92
C VAL A 59 -9.89 19.49 -7.68
N ILE A 60 -8.91 18.61 -7.88
CA ILE A 60 -8.13 18.02 -6.78
C ILE A 60 -7.09 19.01 -6.25
N GLY A 61 -6.28 19.56 -7.15
CA GLY A 61 -5.11 20.38 -6.81
C GLY A 61 -5.31 21.87 -7.05
N GLY A 62 -6.45 22.32 -7.58
CA GLY A 62 -6.58 23.71 -7.99
C GLY A 62 -5.65 24.05 -9.15
N HIS A 63 -5.22 25.31 -9.21
CA HIS A 63 -4.36 25.80 -10.29
C HIS A 63 -2.89 25.77 -9.86
N LEU A 64 -2.05 25.06 -10.61
CA LEU A 64 -0.59 25.14 -10.50
C LEU A 64 -0.15 26.57 -10.84
N ARG A 65 0.50 27.24 -9.89
CA ARG A 65 0.82 28.67 -9.98
C ARG A 65 2.29 28.99 -9.76
N TYR A 66 2.99 28.15 -9.00
CA TYR A 66 4.33 28.47 -8.53
C TYR A 66 5.34 27.42 -8.97
N THR A 67 6.48 27.90 -9.49
CA THR A 67 7.69 27.12 -9.71
C THR A 67 8.34 26.74 -8.38
N ALA A 68 9.32 25.83 -8.40
CA ALA A 68 10.08 25.48 -7.20
C ALA A 68 10.85 26.68 -6.61
N GLY A 69 11.35 27.58 -7.46
CA GLY A 69 12.01 28.81 -7.04
C GLY A 69 11.06 29.78 -6.34
N GLU A 70 9.89 30.04 -6.93
CA GLU A 70 8.88 30.92 -6.32
C GLU A 70 8.32 30.33 -5.02
N ALA A 71 8.15 29.01 -4.96
CA ALA A 71 7.73 28.32 -3.74
C ALA A 71 8.76 28.46 -2.62
N ALA A 72 10.06 28.34 -2.93
CA ALA A 72 11.15 28.55 -1.99
C ALA A 72 11.14 29.97 -1.41
N GLU A 73 11.04 30.99 -2.26
CA GLU A 73 10.95 32.40 -1.84
C GLU A 73 9.75 32.66 -0.92
N ARG A 74 8.58 32.09 -1.23
CA ARG A 74 7.32 32.30 -0.49
C ARG A 74 7.23 31.52 0.81
N THR A 75 7.97 30.43 0.95
CA THR A 75 7.96 29.57 2.14
C THR A 75 9.16 29.83 3.05
N GLY A 76 10.20 30.48 2.53
CA GLY A 76 11.47 30.71 3.23
C GLY A 76 12.33 29.45 3.35
N LEU A 77 12.05 28.42 2.54
CA LEU A 77 12.83 27.19 2.48
C LEU A 77 13.79 27.24 1.30
N GLU A 78 14.95 26.58 1.45
CA GLU A 78 15.88 26.40 0.34
C GLU A 78 15.25 25.54 -0.78
N PRO A 79 15.47 25.85 -2.06
CA PRO A 79 14.95 25.06 -3.18
C PRO A 79 15.31 23.57 -3.07
N ASP A 80 16.53 23.27 -2.62
CA ASP A 80 17.02 21.89 -2.42
C ASP A 80 16.14 21.11 -1.43
N VAL A 81 15.61 21.75 -0.39
CA VAL A 81 14.72 21.12 0.59
C VAL A 81 13.38 20.76 -0.06
N LEU A 82 12.81 21.66 -0.85
CA LEU A 82 11.56 21.40 -1.58
C LEU A 82 11.72 20.27 -2.59
N ARG A 83 12.84 20.24 -3.32
CA ARG A 83 13.17 19.13 -4.23
C ARG A 83 13.34 17.81 -3.47
N ALA A 84 14.00 17.82 -2.30
CA ALA A 84 14.16 16.65 -1.45
C ALA A 84 12.81 16.11 -0.93
N MET A 85 11.91 17.00 -0.50
CA MET A 85 10.55 16.62 -0.08
C MET A 85 9.75 16.00 -1.23
N ARG A 86 9.82 16.60 -2.44
CA ARG A 86 9.15 16.05 -3.63
C ARG A 86 9.69 14.68 -4.02
N GLY A 87 11.02 14.54 -4.04
CA GLY A 87 11.67 13.25 -4.29
C GLY A 87 11.34 12.21 -3.22
N ALA A 88 11.20 12.61 -1.95
CA ALA A 88 10.76 11.74 -0.88
C ALA A 88 9.34 11.20 -1.10
N MET A 89 8.44 11.98 -1.70
CA MET A 89 7.11 11.50 -2.10
C MET A 89 7.14 10.53 -3.29
N GLY A 90 8.28 10.35 -3.97
CA GLY A 90 8.41 9.52 -5.17
C GLY A 90 7.90 10.20 -6.44
N LEU A 91 7.68 11.52 -6.42
CA LEU A 91 7.20 12.27 -7.56
C LEU A 91 8.35 12.68 -8.48
N PRO A 92 8.12 12.73 -9.81
CA PRO A 92 9.15 13.15 -10.76
C PRO A 92 9.55 14.62 -10.52
N MET A 93 10.81 14.90 -10.85
CA MET A 93 11.37 16.25 -10.84
C MET A 93 11.02 16.97 -12.16
N PRO A 94 10.29 18.08 -12.10
CA PRO A 94 9.90 18.86 -13.28
C PRO A 94 11.05 19.78 -13.73
N ALA A 95 10.86 20.44 -14.88
CA ALA A 95 11.75 21.51 -15.32
C ALA A 95 11.73 22.70 -14.35
N GLU A 96 12.80 23.51 -14.30
CA GLU A 96 12.95 24.58 -13.30
C GLU A 96 11.85 25.64 -13.41
N GLU A 97 11.43 25.97 -14.64
CA GLU A 97 10.43 26.99 -14.93
C GLU A 97 8.99 26.45 -14.93
N GLU A 98 8.79 25.16 -14.64
CA GLU A 98 7.45 24.57 -14.62
C GLU A 98 6.73 24.88 -13.29
N ALA A 99 5.54 25.47 -13.38
CA ALA A 99 4.66 25.66 -12.23
C ALA A 99 4.13 24.31 -11.75
N ILE A 100 4.46 23.93 -10.52
CA ILE A 100 4.18 22.60 -9.94
C ILE A 100 3.57 22.66 -8.54
N TYR A 101 3.43 23.85 -7.98
CA TYR A 101 2.85 24.09 -6.66
C TYR A 101 1.62 24.99 -6.76
N THR A 102 0.69 24.71 -5.87
CA THR A 102 -0.59 25.39 -5.66
C THR A 102 -0.49 26.29 -4.43
N GLU A 103 -1.53 27.06 -4.10
CA GLU A 103 -1.50 27.84 -2.85
C GLU A 103 -1.60 26.91 -1.63
N GLU A 104 -2.41 25.85 -1.74
CA GLU A 104 -2.61 24.82 -0.74
C GLU A 104 -1.31 24.04 -0.46
N ASP A 105 -0.51 23.76 -1.50
CA ASP A 105 0.81 23.14 -1.33
C ASP A 105 1.75 24.02 -0.50
N LEU A 106 1.76 25.33 -0.75
CA LEU A 106 2.59 26.26 0.02
C LEU A 106 2.16 26.32 1.48
N GLU A 107 0.84 26.28 1.76
CA GLU A 107 0.33 26.21 3.12
C GLU A 107 0.78 24.91 3.81
N ALA A 108 0.66 23.77 3.16
CA ALA A 108 1.12 22.48 3.68
C ALA A 108 2.64 22.47 3.97
N ILE A 109 3.44 23.06 3.07
CA ILE A 109 4.90 23.22 3.26
C ILE A 109 5.20 24.10 4.48
N ARG A 110 4.47 25.22 4.66
CA ARG A 110 4.64 26.10 5.84
C ARG A 110 4.28 25.37 7.13
N THR A 111 3.20 24.59 7.16
CA THR A 111 2.85 23.76 8.31
C THR A 111 3.94 22.73 8.61
N GLY A 112 4.51 22.10 7.58
CA GLY A 112 5.66 21.20 7.74
C GLY A 112 6.90 21.88 8.33
N ASN A 113 7.11 23.18 8.07
CA ASN A 113 8.21 23.95 8.65
C ASN A 113 8.10 24.11 10.18
N ILE A 114 6.89 24.06 10.75
CA ILE A 114 6.68 24.10 12.21
C ILE A 114 7.33 22.89 12.88
N ALA A 115 7.26 21.72 12.25
CA ALA A 115 7.89 20.50 12.75
C ALA A 115 9.43 20.62 12.81
N ARG A 116 10.04 21.28 11.81
CA ARG A 116 11.48 21.59 11.77
C ARG A 116 11.87 22.55 12.90
N GLN A 117 11.07 23.59 13.11
CA GLN A 117 11.29 24.58 14.18
C GLN A 117 11.17 23.96 15.59
N ALA A 118 10.41 22.86 15.72
CA ALA A 118 10.34 22.08 16.95
C ALA A 118 11.58 21.20 17.21
N GLY A 119 12.60 21.26 16.35
CA GLY A 119 13.88 20.56 16.51
C GLY A 119 13.91 19.15 15.93
N ILE A 120 12.91 18.75 15.13
CA ILE A 120 12.91 17.44 14.46
C ILE A 120 13.95 17.47 13.32
N PRO A 121 14.90 16.52 13.28
CA PRO A 121 15.89 16.45 12.21
C PRO A 121 15.27 16.29 10.82
N ASP A 122 15.86 16.92 9.83
CA ASP A 122 15.45 16.85 8.43
C ASP A 122 15.32 15.41 7.91
N GLU A 123 16.25 14.54 8.32
CA GLU A 123 16.26 13.14 7.90
C GLU A 123 15.01 12.39 8.37
N GLU A 124 14.53 12.67 9.59
CA GLU A 124 13.32 12.06 10.16
C GLU A 124 12.05 12.55 9.45
N ILE A 125 12.00 13.85 9.14
CA ILE A 125 10.89 14.45 8.38
C ILE A 125 10.83 13.82 6.98
N LEU A 126 11.97 13.69 6.31
CA LEU A 126 12.03 13.04 5.01
C LEU A 126 11.68 11.54 5.09
N GLU A 127 12.06 10.83 6.16
CA GLU A 127 11.64 9.43 6.37
C GLU A 127 10.11 9.31 6.54
N LEU A 128 9.50 10.25 7.27
CA LEU A 128 8.04 10.33 7.40
C LEU A 128 7.36 10.59 6.04
N ILE A 129 7.83 11.59 5.29
CA ILE A 129 7.29 11.91 3.95
C ILE A 129 7.43 10.70 3.01
N ARG A 130 8.58 10.01 3.01
CA ARG A 130 8.78 8.78 2.21
C ARG A 130 7.83 7.66 2.59
N THR A 131 7.51 7.53 3.86
CA THR A 131 6.63 6.46 4.35
C THR A 131 5.19 6.76 4.00
N LEU A 132 4.74 8.00 4.19
CA LEU A 132 3.41 8.45 3.78
C LEU A 132 3.24 8.39 2.25
N GLY A 133 4.21 8.88 1.49
CA GLY A 133 4.18 8.87 0.02
C GLY A 133 4.03 7.45 -0.56
N ARG A 134 4.81 6.49 -0.04
CA ARG A 134 4.69 5.07 -0.45
C ARG A 134 3.34 4.45 -0.10
N GLY A 135 2.73 4.85 1.02
CA GLY A 135 1.41 4.34 1.42
C GLY A 135 0.24 4.99 0.68
N LEU A 136 0.34 6.29 0.37
CA LEU A 136 -0.73 7.05 -0.27
C LEU A 136 -0.78 6.86 -1.79
N ALA A 137 0.35 6.55 -2.46
CA ALA A 137 0.37 6.35 -3.90
C ALA A 137 -0.54 5.19 -4.37
N PRO A 138 -0.47 3.97 -3.80
CA PRO A 138 -1.41 2.89 -4.13
C PRO A 138 -2.87 3.26 -3.80
N ALA A 139 -3.11 3.97 -2.69
CA ALA A 139 -4.45 4.40 -2.32
C ALA A 139 -5.05 5.38 -3.35
N ALA A 140 -4.26 6.33 -3.85
CA ALA A 140 -4.67 7.25 -4.90
C ALA A 140 -5.01 6.52 -6.21
N GLU A 141 -4.26 5.47 -6.55
CA GLU A 141 -4.55 4.63 -7.71
C GLU A 141 -5.89 3.88 -7.57
N VAL A 142 -6.16 3.30 -6.39
CA VAL A 142 -7.45 2.66 -6.08
C VAL A 142 -8.60 3.66 -6.17
N MET A 143 -8.43 4.86 -5.62
CA MET A 143 -9.45 5.93 -5.69
C MET A 143 -9.74 6.35 -7.13
N ARG A 144 -8.71 6.55 -7.96
CA ARG A 144 -8.85 6.86 -9.39
C ARG A 144 -9.62 5.76 -10.12
N SER A 145 -9.26 4.50 -9.90
CA SER A 145 -9.92 3.35 -10.53
C SER A 145 -11.38 3.22 -10.11
N LEU A 146 -11.69 3.46 -8.83
CA LEU A 146 -13.06 3.49 -8.34
C LEU A 146 -13.89 4.58 -9.01
N ALA A 147 -13.38 5.82 -9.04
CA ALA A 147 -14.08 6.94 -9.66
C ALA A 147 -14.32 6.69 -11.16
N LEU A 148 -13.35 6.13 -11.89
CA LEU A 148 -13.52 5.75 -13.30
C LEU A 148 -14.61 4.68 -13.49
N ARG A 149 -14.62 3.63 -12.66
CA ARG A 149 -15.61 2.54 -12.74
C ARG A 149 -17.05 3.03 -12.50
N LEU A 150 -17.24 4.08 -11.71
CA LEU A 150 -18.56 4.65 -11.45
C LEU A 150 -19.14 5.40 -12.66
N VAL A 151 -18.28 5.90 -13.56
CA VAL A 151 -18.70 6.79 -14.66
C VAL A 151 -18.59 6.16 -16.04
N ILE A 152 -17.68 5.22 -16.24
CA ILE A 152 -17.40 4.65 -17.56
C ILE A 152 -18.59 3.80 -18.05
N ALA A 153 -19.03 4.05 -19.28
CA ALA A 153 -20.08 3.28 -19.94
C ALA A 153 -19.77 3.10 -21.45
N PRO A 154 -20.26 2.03 -22.09
CA PRO A 154 -20.05 1.80 -23.52
C PRO A 154 -20.60 2.95 -24.37
N GLY A 155 -19.83 3.38 -25.37
CA GLY A 155 -20.24 4.41 -26.32
C GLY A 155 -20.16 5.86 -25.82
N MET A 156 -19.55 6.09 -24.64
CA MET A 156 -19.35 7.45 -24.12
C MET A 156 -18.25 8.19 -24.89
N SER A 157 -18.51 9.46 -25.22
CA SER A 157 -17.47 10.33 -25.80
C SER A 157 -16.37 10.66 -24.79
N GLU A 158 -15.19 11.02 -25.29
CA GLU A 158 -14.07 11.44 -24.44
C GLU A 158 -14.46 12.67 -23.58
N TYR A 159 -15.17 13.62 -24.17
CA TYR A 159 -15.66 14.80 -23.46
C TYR A 159 -16.65 14.43 -22.35
N GLU A 160 -17.62 13.56 -22.64
CA GLU A 160 -18.61 13.15 -21.65
C GLU A 160 -17.96 12.39 -20.49
N LEU A 161 -17.00 11.50 -20.79
CA LEU A 161 -16.23 10.78 -19.79
C LEU A 161 -15.42 11.73 -18.90
N ALA A 162 -14.67 12.66 -19.51
CA ALA A 162 -13.87 13.65 -18.77
C ALA A 162 -14.75 14.48 -17.82
N ARG A 163 -15.91 14.94 -18.31
CA ARG A 163 -16.88 15.73 -17.53
C ARG A 163 -17.47 14.94 -16.37
N ARG A 164 -17.99 13.73 -16.62
CA ARG A 164 -18.60 12.89 -15.58
C ARG A 164 -17.57 12.47 -14.53
N TYR A 165 -16.35 12.17 -14.96
CA TYR A 165 -15.25 11.85 -14.06
C TYR A 165 -14.92 13.04 -13.15
N ALA A 166 -14.76 14.25 -13.72
CA ALA A 166 -14.51 15.46 -12.94
C ALA A 166 -15.63 15.80 -11.96
N ASP A 167 -16.90 15.68 -12.38
CA ASP A 167 -18.07 15.87 -11.50
C ASP A 167 -18.04 14.90 -10.30
N THR A 168 -17.70 13.64 -10.56
CA THR A 168 -17.61 12.60 -9.52
C THR A 168 -16.47 12.89 -8.56
N VAL A 169 -15.30 13.28 -9.08
CA VAL A 169 -14.15 13.68 -8.27
C VAL A 169 -14.47 14.91 -7.42
N ALA A 170 -15.18 15.91 -7.96
CA ALA A 170 -15.59 17.09 -7.22
C ALA A 170 -16.52 16.78 -6.04
N GLN A 171 -17.38 15.78 -6.19
CA GLN A 171 -18.27 15.32 -5.12
C GLN A 171 -17.53 14.53 -4.04
N LEU A 172 -16.56 13.69 -4.44
CA LEU A 172 -15.88 12.77 -3.51
C LEU A 172 -14.65 13.36 -2.84
N SER A 173 -13.90 14.23 -3.53
CA SER A 173 -12.63 14.80 -3.03
C SER A 173 -12.73 15.41 -1.62
N PRO A 174 -13.77 16.21 -1.27
CA PRO A 174 -13.90 16.79 0.07
C PRO A 174 -14.00 15.76 1.21
N THR A 175 -14.38 14.51 0.90
CA THR A 175 -14.52 13.43 1.88
C THR A 175 -13.20 12.71 2.18
N ILE A 176 -12.22 12.80 1.27
CA ILE A 176 -10.96 12.06 1.36
C ILE A 176 -10.11 12.58 2.52
N GLY A 177 -9.96 13.89 2.66
CA GLY A 177 -9.17 14.50 3.75
C GLY A 177 -9.61 14.05 5.15
N PRO A 178 -10.90 14.21 5.51
CA PRO A 178 -11.44 13.72 6.77
C PRO A 178 -11.30 12.20 6.94
N LEU A 179 -11.51 11.41 5.89
CA LEU A 179 -11.35 9.95 5.93
C LEU A 179 -9.91 9.56 6.29
N VAL A 180 -8.91 10.11 5.59
CA VAL A 180 -7.49 9.84 5.84
C VAL A 180 -7.10 10.27 7.26
N THR A 181 -7.55 11.44 7.70
CA THR A 181 -7.28 11.96 9.05
C THR A 181 -7.85 11.04 10.14
N ASN A 182 -9.08 10.56 9.95
CA ASN A 182 -9.72 9.64 10.89
C ASN A 182 -9.00 8.28 10.93
N LEU A 183 -8.64 7.73 9.77
CA LEU A 183 -7.88 6.48 9.69
C LEU A 183 -6.52 6.61 10.39
N LEU A 184 -5.79 7.70 10.14
CA LEU A 184 -4.52 7.98 10.81
C LEU A 184 -4.71 8.08 12.33
N THR A 185 -5.77 8.76 12.79
CA THR A 185 -6.09 8.88 14.22
C THR A 185 -6.35 7.52 14.87
N VAL A 186 -7.07 6.62 14.19
CA VAL A 186 -7.30 5.25 14.66
C VAL A 186 -5.97 4.49 14.77
N GLN A 187 -5.11 4.57 13.75
CA GLN A 187 -3.81 3.92 13.75
C GLN A 187 -2.90 4.42 14.88
N LEU A 188 -2.83 5.75 15.08
CA LEU A 188 -2.07 6.35 16.18
C LEU A 188 -2.58 5.89 17.55
N ARG A 189 -3.91 5.80 17.73
CA ARG A 189 -4.51 5.28 18.97
C ARG A 189 -4.13 3.81 19.20
N GLN A 190 -4.19 2.98 18.16
CA GLN A 190 -3.79 1.58 18.25
C GLN A 190 -2.29 1.43 18.57
N MET A 191 -1.44 2.26 17.97
CA MET A 191 -0.01 2.30 18.29
C MET A 191 0.23 2.62 19.76
N ALA A 192 -0.37 3.70 20.26
CA ALA A 192 -0.26 4.11 21.67
C ALA A 192 -0.74 3.04 22.66
N GLN A 193 -1.76 2.25 22.29
CA GLN A 193 -2.26 1.14 23.11
C GLN A 193 -1.36 -0.11 23.07
N SER A 194 -0.58 -0.27 22.00
CA SER A 194 0.28 -1.44 21.78
C SER A 194 1.75 -1.23 22.11
N GLU A 195 2.18 0.01 22.29
CA GLU A 195 3.51 0.31 22.81
C GLU A 195 3.57 -0.01 24.30
N VAL A 196 3.96 -1.24 24.62
CA VAL A 196 4.57 -1.54 25.92
C VAL A 196 5.95 -0.90 25.91
N ILE A 197 6.07 0.33 26.41
CA ILE A 197 7.38 0.90 26.74
C ILE A 197 7.82 0.25 28.06
N THR A 198 8.78 -0.65 27.97
CA THR A 198 9.36 -1.34 29.12
C THR A 198 9.99 -0.31 30.07
N ALA A 199 10.07 -0.65 31.36
CA ALA A 199 10.64 0.25 32.36
C ALA A 199 12.10 0.66 32.04
N ALA A 200 12.84 -0.19 31.33
CA ALA A 200 14.21 0.08 30.86
C ALA A 200 14.26 1.07 29.69
N GLU A 201 13.28 1.06 28.79
CA GLU A 201 13.18 2.01 27.67
C GLU A 201 12.81 3.42 28.17
N ARG A 202 11.96 3.52 29.20
CA ARG A 202 11.58 4.80 29.85
C ARG A 202 12.74 5.50 30.55
N SER A 203 13.66 4.77 31.17
CA SER A 203 14.81 5.37 31.87
C SER A 203 15.97 5.71 30.93
N GLY A 204 16.04 5.08 29.75
CA GLY A 204 17.13 5.24 28.79
C GLY A 204 16.88 6.20 27.62
N GLY A 205 15.64 6.68 27.41
CA GLY A 205 15.31 7.63 26.34
C GLY A 205 15.59 7.12 24.92
N ARG A 206 15.41 5.82 24.68
CA ARG A 206 15.72 5.15 23.39
C ARG A 206 14.47 4.49 22.81
N LEU A 207 14.38 4.51 21.48
CA LEU A 207 13.36 3.77 20.70
C LEU A 207 13.39 2.26 21.05
N PRO A 208 12.27 1.55 20.90
CA PRO A 208 12.18 0.15 21.27
C PRO A 208 13.23 -0.71 20.57
N GLY A 209 13.99 -1.49 21.36
CA GLY A 209 15.03 -2.38 20.87
C GLY A 209 14.47 -3.64 20.20
N SER A 210 15.33 -4.63 19.94
CA SER A 210 14.88 -5.93 19.44
C SER A 210 13.92 -6.59 20.44
N ARG A 211 12.78 -7.09 19.96
CA ARG A 211 11.76 -7.81 20.74
C ARG A 211 11.64 -9.24 20.25
N GLU A 212 11.35 -10.15 21.15
CA GLU A 212 11.02 -11.52 20.76
C GLU A 212 9.63 -11.55 20.13
N ILE A 213 9.54 -12.06 18.91
CA ILE A 213 8.31 -12.10 18.14
C ILE A 213 8.20 -13.40 17.34
N ALA A 214 6.98 -13.93 17.28
CA ALA A 214 6.61 -15.00 16.37
C ALA A 214 6.16 -14.38 15.04
N VAL A 215 6.63 -14.95 13.93
CA VAL A 215 6.30 -14.53 12.56
C VAL A 215 5.74 -15.72 11.81
N CYS A 216 4.63 -15.51 11.08
CA CYS A 216 4.10 -16.46 10.12
C CYS A 216 4.08 -15.83 8.72
N PHE A 217 4.46 -16.61 7.71
CA PHE A 217 4.13 -16.31 6.33
C PHE A 217 3.12 -17.35 5.85
N ALA A 218 2.08 -16.90 5.15
CA ALA A 218 1.17 -17.78 4.42
C ALA A 218 1.24 -17.41 2.93
N ASP A 219 1.34 -18.42 2.07
CA ASP A 219 1.69 -18.27 0.65
C ASP A 219 0.82 -19.19 -0.22
N LEU A 220 0.39 -18.71 -1.39
CA LEU A 220 -0.40 -19.50 -2.35
C LEU A 220 0.46 -20.50 -3.08
N VAL A 221 0.06 -21.77 -3.06
CA VAL A 221 0.79 -22.82 -3.75
C VAL A 221 0.65 -22.66 -5.25
N GLY A 222 1.78 -22.58 -5.96
CA GLY A 222 1.81 -22.60 -7.41
C GLY A 222 1.42 -21.27 -8.08
N PHE A 223 1.29 -20.18 -7.32
CA PHE A 223 0.95 -18.87 -7.83
C PHE A 223 1.88 -18.39 -8.96
N THR A 224 3.20 -18.64 -8.85
CA THR A 224 4.15 -18.30 -9.93
C THR A 224 3.81 -19.00 -11.26
N ARG A 225 3.30 -20.24 -11.21
CA ARG A 225 2.86 -20.97 -12.42
C ARG A 225 1.50 -20.50 -12.92
N LEU A 226 0.60 -20.11 -12.02
CA LEU A 226 -0.64 -19.42 -12.40
C LEU A 226 -0.31 -18.10 -13.11
N GLY A 227 0.73 -17.41 -12.67
CA GLY A 227 1.36 -16.24 -13.31
C GLY A 227 1.57 -16.34 -14.82
N GLU A 228 1.86 -17.55 -15.32
CA GLU A 228 2.17 -17.81 -16.72
C GLU A 228 0.94 -18.20 -17.55
N THR A 229 -0.16 -18.57 -16.89
CA THR A 229 -1.32 -19.21 -17.53
C THR A 229 -2.63 -18.45 -17.33
N VAL A 230 -2.67 -17.55 -16.35
CA VAL A 230 -3.85 -16.80 -15.91
C VAL A 230 -3.65 -15.31 -16.21
N PRO A 231 -4.70 -14.57 -16.65
CA PRO A 231 -4.62 -13.13 -16.84
C PRO A 231 -4.17 -12.38 -15.56
N PRO A 232 -3.38 -11.30 -15.66
CA PRO A 232 -2.92 -10.52 -14.51
C PRO A 232 -4.02 -10.04 -13.57
N GLU A 233 -5.20 -9.72 -14.11
CA GLU A 233 -6.35 -9.24 -13.36
C GLU A 233 -6.91 -10.33 -12.41
N GLU A 234 -6.94 -11.57 -12.87
CA GLU A 234 -7.41 -12.71 -12.09
C GLU A 234 -6.40 -13.09 -11.00
N LEU A 235 -5.10 -12.98 -11.29
CA LEU A 235 -4.05 -13.14 -10.27
C LEU A 235 -4.13 -12.06 -9.18
N GLY A 236 -4.35 -10.81 -9.56
CA GLY A 236 -4.58 -9.72 -8.62
C GLY A 236 -5.79 -9.98 -7.72
N SER A 237 -6.86 -10.57 -8.27
CA SER A 237 -8.06 -10.91 -7.51
C SER A 237 -7.80 -11.97 -6.42
N LEU A 238 -6.92 -12.94 -6.68
CA LEU A 238 -6.53 -13.96 -5.69
C LEU A 238 -5.75 -13.37 -4.52
N ALA A 239 -4.83 -12.44 -4.79
CA ALA A 239 -4.11 -11.72 -3.74
C ALA A 239 -5.05 -10.90 -2.84
N VAL A 240 -6.01 -10.19 -3.43
CA VAL A 240 -7.04 -9.43 -2.69
C VAL A 240 -7.92 -10.37 -1.85
N ARG A 241 -8.34 -11.52 -2.39
CA ARG A 241 -9.09 -12.54 -1.65
C ARG A 241 -8.29 -13.09 -0.47
N LEU A 242 -7.00 -13.36 -0.67
CA LEU A 242 -6.11 -13.81 0.41
C LEU A 242 -6.02 -12.77 1.54
N GLU A 243 -5.85 -11.49 1.20
CA GLU A 243 -5.80 -10.40 2.17
C GLU A 243 -7.11 -10.27 2.95
N ALA A 244 -8.25 -10.38 2.26
CA ALA A 244 -9.58 -10.34 2.89
C ALA A 244 -9.79 -11.52 3.86
N MET A 245 -9.46 -12.75 3.44
CA MET A 245 -9.51 -13.93 4.31
C MET A 245 -8.60 -13.76 5.52
N THR A 246 -7.38 -13.28 5.31
CA THR A 246 -6.41 -13.03 6.38
C THR A 246 -6.96 -12.03 7.40
N THR A 247 -7.55 -10.93 6.93
CA THR A 247 -8.16 -9.91 7.80
C THR A 247 -9.34 -10.47 8.61
N SER A 248 -10.08 -11.44 8.06
CA SER A 248 -11.20 -12.07 8.76
C SER A 248 -10.79 -13.01 9.90
N VAL A 249 -9.63 -13.66 9.79
CA VAL A 249 -9.14 -14.65 10.79
C VAL A 249 -8.17 -14.05 11.81
N VAL A 250 -7.52 -12.93 11.49
CA VAL A 250 -6.58 -12.26 12.40
C VAL A 250 -7.34 -11.54 13.52
N GLN A 251 -7.01 -11.89 14.76
CA GLN A 251 -7.53 -11.27 15.97
C GLN A 251 -6.37 -10.84 16.86
N ALA A 252 -6.58 -9.82 17.72
CA ALA A 252 -5.57 -9.41 18.69
C ALA A 252 -5.14 -10.61 19.56
N PRO A 253 -3.83 -10.78 19.85
CA PRO A 253 -2.71 -9.88 19.60
C PRO A 253 -2.01 -10.04 18.24
N VAL A 254 -2.56 -10.83 17.30
CA VAL A 254 -1.97 -11.04 15.97
C VAL A 254 -2.16 -9.81 15.10
N ARG A 255 -1.14 -9.48 14.29
CA ARG A 255 -1.19 -8.39 13.31
C ARG A 255 -0.87 -8.91 11.92
N LEU A 256 -1.68 -8.50 10.95
CA LEU A 256 -1.28 -8.50 9.54
C LEU A 256 -0.28 -7.36 9.35
N VAL A 257 0.99 -7.71 9.12
CA VAL A 257 2.10 -6.76 8.96
C VAL A 257 2.08 -6.17 7.56
N LYS A 258 2.03 -7.04 6.55
CA LYS A 258 2.01 -6.66 5.12
C LYS A 258 1.59 -7.83 4.24
N THR A 259 1.21 -7.51 3.01
CA THR A 259 1.07 -8.43 1.89
C THR A 259 2.29 -8.29 0.95
N ILE A 260 2.73 -9.39 0.35
CA ILE A 260 3.83 -9.44 -0.61
C ILE A 260 3.38 -10.29 -1.79
N GLY A 261 2.68 -9.67 -2.74
CA GLY A 261 2.06 -10.39 -3.86
C GLY A 261 1.02 -11.38 -3.35
N ASP A 262 1.33 -12.67 -3.46
CA ASP A 262 0.51 -13.83 -3.08
C ASP A 262 0.77 -14.37 -1.68
N ALA A 263 1.62 -13.68 -0.91
CA ALA A 263 1.92 -14.04 0.46
C ALA A 263 1.47 -12.95 1.45
N VAL A 264 1.09 -13.38 2.65
CA VAL A 264 0.81 -12.49 3.78
C VAL A 264 1.79 -12.75 4.91
N MET A 265 2.21 -11.68 5.60
CA MET A 265 3.07 -11.74 6.77
C MET A 265 2.26 -11.38 8.02
N LEU A 266 2.17 -12.33 8.94
CA LEU A 266 1.57 -12.16 10.25
C LEU A 266 2.64 -12.12 11.33
N ALA A 267 2.44 -11.33 12.37
CA ALA A 267 3.32 -11.32 13.53
C ALA A 267 2.56 -11.17 14.85
N SER A 268 3.09 -11.76 15.91
CA SER A 268 2.58 -11.60 17.27
C SER A 268 3.67 -11.84 18.30
N THR A 269 3.57 -11.14 19.44
CA THR A 269 4.38 -11.46 20.63
C THR A 269 3.96 -12.78 21.28
N GLU A 270 2.80 -13.33 20.91
CA GLU A 270 2.27 -14.58 21.44
C GLU A 270 2.23 -15.65 20.33
N PRO A 271 3.02 -16.75 20.45
CA PRO A 271 3.08 -17.77 19.41
C PRO A 271 1.75 -18.52 19.18
N ALA A 272 0.99 -18.85 20.23
CA ALA A 272 -0.26 -19.62 20.08
C ALA A 272 -1.32 -18.87 19.25
N PRO A 273 -1.73 -17.63 19.58
CA PRO A 273 -2.67 -16.87 18.76
C PRO A 273 -2.23 -16.75 17.29
N LEU A 274 -0.93 -16.60 17.04
CA LEU A 274 -0.38 -16.53 15.69
C LEU A 274 -0.54 -17.85 14.91
N LEU A 275 -0.25 -18.98 15.55
CA LEU A 275 -0.43 -20.30 14.95
C LEU A 275 -1.91 -20.61 14.71
N ASP A 276 -2.80 -20.20 15.61
CA ASP A 276 -4.25 -20.32 15.43
C ASP A 276 -4.74 -19.52 14.22
N ALA A 277 -4.24 -18.29 14.04
CA ALA A 277 -4.55 -17.49 12.86
C ALA A 277 -4.02 -18.16 11.58
N GLY A 278 -2.80 -18.69 11.59
CA GLY A 278 -2.23 -19.42 10.46
C GLY A 278 -2.99 -20.69 10.10
N LEU A 279 -3.43 -21.47 11.09
CA LEU A 279 -4.26 -22.67 10.88
C LEU A 279 -5.67 -22.28 10.39
N SER A 280 -6.29 -21.25 10.96
CA SER A 280 -7.60 -20.75 10.52
C SER A 280 -7.55 -20.26 9.07
N LEU A 281 -6.43 -19.66 8.66
CA LEU A 281 -6.24 -19.22 7.28
C LEU A 281 -6.12 -20.40 6.31
N LEU A 282 -5.44 -21.49 6.72
CA LEU A 282 -5.42 -22.75 5.95
C LEU A 282 -6.84 -23.31 5.79
N ASP A 283 -7.61 -23.35 6.88
CA ASP A 283 -8.99 -23.86 6.88
C ASP A 283 -9.91 -23.00 6.00
N ALA A 284 -9.78 -21.67 6.05
CA ALA A 284 -10.55 -20.74 5.23
C ALA A 284 -10.23 -20.90 3.74
N ALA A 285 -8.95 -21.03 3.38
CA ALA A 285 -8.56 -21.26 1.98
C ALA A 285 -9.01 -22.63 1.46
N ASP A 286 -9.01 -23.68 2.29
CA ASP A 286 -9.51 -25.01 1.90
C ASP A 286 -11.04 -25.01 1.68
N ALA A 287 -11.78 -24.20 2.46
CA ALA A 287 -13.22 -24.06 2.33
C ALA A 287 -13.68 -23.41 1.00
N GLU A 288 -12.80 -22.66 0.33
CA GLU A 288 -13.07 -22.08 -0.99
C GLU A 288 -13.01 -23.13 -2.12
N GLY A 289 -12.54 -24.35 -1.86
CA GLY A 289 -12.54 -25.45 -2.81
C GLY A 289 -11.52 -25.30 -3.95
N GLU A 290 -11.88 -25.76 -5.15
CA GLU A 290 -10.97 -25.76 -6.32
C GLU A 290 -10.74 -24.37 -6.92
N ASP A 291 -11.60 -23.40 -6.60
CA ASP A 291 -11.53 -22.02 -7.09
C ASP A 291 -10.48 -21.16 -6.37
N PHE A 292 -9.77 -21.74 -5.39
CA PHE A 292 -8.72 -21.06 -4.66
C PHE A 292 -7.50 -21.98 -4.45
N PRO A 293 -6.27 -21.51 -4.76
CA PRO A 293 -5.08 -22.32 -4.52
C PRO A 293 -4.89 -22.63 -3.04
N GLN A 294 -4.48 -23.86 -2.73
CA GLN A 294 -4.14 -24.22 -1.36
C GLN A 294 -3.04 -23.31 -0.80
N LEU A 295 -3.15 -22.97 0.48
CA LEU A 295 -2.13 -22.23 1.19
C LEU A 295 -1.12 -23.16 1.86
N ARG A 296 0.06 -22.61 2.11
CA ARG A 296 1.08 -23.20 2.98
C ARG A 296 1.60 -22.14 3.94
N VAL A 297 1.91 -22.55 5.17
CA VAL A 297 2.31 -21.63 6.24
C VAL A 297 3.64 -22.05 6.84
N GLY A 298 4.53 -21.08 7.06
CA GLY A 298 5.79 -21.26 7.79
C GLY A 298 5.91 -20.28 8.95
N SER A 299 6.36 -20.78 10.11
CA SER A 299 6.48 -20.02 11.34
C SER A 299 7.88 -20.08 11.96
N ALA A 300 8.33 -18.96 12.52
CA ALA A 300 9.59 -18.84 13.27
C ALA A 300 9.44 -17.85 14.44
N LEU A 301 10.28 -18.00 15.46
CA LEU A 301 10.28 -17.21 16.69
C LEU A 301 11.68 -16.68 16.98
N GLY A 302 11.80 -15.41 17.36
CA GLY A 302 13.06 -14.87 17.84
C GLY A 302 13.10 -13.35 17.90
N PRO A 303 14.29 -12.78 18.19
CA PRO A 303 14.45 -11.33 18.28
C PRO A 303 14.34 -10.65 16.90
N ALA A 304 13.50 -9.62 16.81
CA ALA A 304 13.34 -8.77 15.64
C ALA A 304 13.16 -7.29 16.04
N LEU A 305 13.56 -6.39 15.16
CA LEU A 305 13.37 -4.95 15.30
C LEU A 305 12.09 -4.53 14.56
N SER A 306 11.23 -3.75 15.22
CA SER A 306 10.09 -3.09 14.58
C SER A 306 10.55 -1.76 14.00
N ARG A 307 10.31 -1.51 12.70
CA ARG A 307 10.59 -0.23 12.05
C ARG A 307 9.56 0.06 10.97
N ALA A 308 8.97 1.26 11.02
CA ALA A 308 8.01 1.75 10.03
C ALA A 308 6.84 0.77 9.73
N GLY A 309 6.34 0.08 10.77
CA GLY A 309 5.26 -0.89 10.65
C GLY A 309 5.68 -2.28 10.15
N ASP A 310 6.98 -2.51 9.91
CA ASP A 310 7.54 -3.79 9.46
C ASP A 310 8.48 -4.40 10.51
N TRP A 311 8.83 -5.67 10.34
CA TRP A 311 9.75 -6.39 11.22
C TRP A 311 11.01 -6.85 10.49
N PHE A 312 12.16 -6.70 11.15
CA PHE A 312 13.47 -7.08 10.62
C PHE A 312 14.20 -7.99 11.60
N GLY A 313 14.62 -9.17 11.14
CA GLY A 313 15.40 -10.09 11.96
C GLY A 313 15.50 -11.51 11.40
N ARG A 314 16.20 -12.39 12.12
CA ARG A 314 16.26 -13.83 11.83
C ARG A 314 14.87 -14.47 11.67
N PRO A 315 13.88 -14.27 12.56
CA PRO A 315 12.60 -14.98 12.46
C PRO A 315 11.84 -14.66 11.17
N VAL A 316 11.89 -13.41 10.69
CA VAL A 316 11.24 -13.02 9.43
C VAL A 316 11.80 -13.78 8.23
N ASN A 317 13.14 -13.80 8.12
CA ASN A 317 13.82 -14.53 7.04
C ASN A 317 13.57 -16.04 7.13
N LEU A 318 13.59 -16.58 8.35
CA LEU A 318 13.44 -18.02 8.58
C LEU A 318 12.01 -18.50 8.31
N ALA A 319 10.99 -17.81 8.81
CA ALA A 319 9.58 -18.11 8.53
C ALA A 319 9.29 -18.10 7.02
N SER A 320 9.80 -17.10 6.29
CA SER A 320 9.68 -17.05 4.83
C SER A 320 10.28 -18.29 4.15
N ARG A 321 11.48 -18.73 4.58
CA ARG A 321 12.14 -19.93 4.02
C ARG A 321 11.45 -21.24 4.39
N ILE A 322 10.90 -21.33 5.61
CA ILE A 322 10.10 -22.48 6.05
C ILE A 322 8.83 -22.60 5.20
N THR A 323 8.18 -21.47 4.92
CA THR A 323 6.96 -21.43 4.09
C THR A 323 7.21 -21.99 2.69
N GLN A 324 8.34 -21.65 2.07
CA GLN A 324 8.70 -22.11 0.73
C GLN A 324 8.82 -23.64 0.58
N ILE A 325 9.14 -24.34 1.68
CA ILE A 325 9.27 -25.80 1.69
C ILE A 325 8.10 -26.51 2.38
N ALA A 326 7.16 -25.75 2.94
CA ALA A 326 5.95 -26.30 3.53
C ALA A 326 5.09 -26.96 2.45
N ARG A 327 4.46 -28.07 2.81
CA ARG A 327 3.53 -28.76 1.91
C ARG A 327 2.22 -27.97 1.82
N PRO A 328 1.48 -28.07 0.71
CA PRO A 328 0.14 -27.52 0.60
C PRO A 328 -0.76 -27.98 1.76
N GLY A 329 -1.58 -27.08 2.31
CA GLY A 329 -2.47 -27.35 3.43
C GLY A 329 -1.73 -27.63 4.75
N SER A 330 -0.53 -27.08 4.96
CA SER A 330 0.24 -27.34 6.18
C SER A 330 0.92 -26.11 6.76
N LEU A 331 0.97 -26.08 8.10
CA LEU A 331 1.77 -25.16 8.89
C LEU A 331 3.03 -25.90 9.37
N LEU A 332 4.20 -25.42 8.94
CA LEU A 332 5.49 -25.84 9.47
C LEU A 332 6.07 -24.76 10.38
N ALA A 333 6.69 -25.18 11.49
CA ALA A 333 7.37 -24.29 12.40
C ALA A 333 8.75 -24.84 12.77
N GLU A 334 9.66 -23.94 13.16
CA GLU A 334 10.93 -24.33 13.77
C GLU A 334 10.77 -24.83 15.22
N ARG A 335 11.89 -25.28 15.80
CA ARG A 335 11.95 -25.81 17.16
C ARG A 335 11.48 -24.78 18.19
N GLU A 336 11.95 -23.55 18.11
CA GLU A 336 11.68 -22.47 19.07
C GLU A 336 10.18 -22.19 19.19
N VAL A 337 9.45 -22.15 18.06
CA VAL A 337 7.99 -22.03 18.06
C VAL A 337 7.35 -23.25 18.74
N ARG A 338 7.74 -24.47 18.35
CA ARG A 338 7.19 -25.70 18.93
C ARG A 338 7.43 -25.80 20.44
N GLU A 339 8.59 -25.37 20.92
CA GLU A 339 8.97 -25.40 22.34
C GLU A 339 8.27 -24.29 23.16
N SER A 340 7.86 -23.20 22.52
CA SER A 340 7.08 -22.14 23.19
C SER A 340 5.62 -22.54 23.47
N VAL A 341 5.06 -23.48 22.71
CA VAL A 341 3.65 -23.93 22.80
C VAL A 341 3.52 -25.46 22.61
N PRO A 342 4.19 -26.28 23.43
CA PRO A 342 4.32 -27.72 23.21
C PRO A 342 2.99 -28.47 23.30
N ASP A 343 2.11 -28.03 24.21
CA ASP A 343 0.87 -28.73 24.55
C ASP A 343 -0.38 -28.13 23.85
N ALA A 344 -0.24 -27.00 23.17
CA ALA A 344 -1.36 -26.34 22.49
C ALA A 344 -1.73 -27.02 21.15
N TYR A 345 -0.81 -27.79 20.57
CA TYR A 345 -0.96 -28.37 19.23
C TYR A 345 -0.46 -29.80 19.17
N ARG A 346 -0.99 -30.56 18.20
CA ARG A 346 -0.41 -31.85 17.81
C ARG A 346 0.77 -31.61 16.88
N TRP A 347 1.98 -31.76 17.43
CA TRP A 347 3.22 -31.62 16.69
C TRP A 347 3.66 -32.94 16.04
N SER A 348 4.12 -32.89 14.79
CA SER A 348 4.76 -34.02 14.12
C SER A 348 6.09 -33.59 13.49
N TYR A 349 7.15 -34.34 13.76
CA TYR A 349 8.47 -34.01 13.22
C TYR A 349 8.49 -34.15 11.70
N ALA A 350 8.86 -33.08 11.00
CA ALA A 350 8.93 -33.01 9.53
C ALA A 350 10.35 -33.22 8.98
N GLY A 351 11.32 -33.47 9.87
CA GLY A 351 12.73 -33.65 9.56
C GLY A 351 13.53 -32.35 9.66
N GLU A 352 14.84 -32.49 9.56
CA GLU A 352 15.77 -31.37 9.45
C GLU A 352 15.94 -30.94 7.99
N ARG A 353 16.02 -29.62 7.75
CA ARG A 353 16.21 -29.05 6.42
C ARG A 353 17.28 -27.99 6.42
N ARG A 354 18.15 -28.01 5.41
CA ARG A 354 19.11 -26.94 5.17
C ARG A 354 18.42 -25.86 4.34
N LEU A 355 18.20 -24.70 4.95
CA LEU A 355 17.52 -23.57 4.33
C LEU A 355 18.55 -22.58 3.75
N ARG A 356 18.22 -21.99 2.60
CA ARG A 356 19.11 -21.01 1.95
C ARG A 356 19.38 -19.83 2.88
N GLY A 357 20.66 -19.56 3.15
CA GLY A 357 21.10 -18.45 4.01
C GLY A 357 21.07 -18.77 5.52
N VAL A 358 20.70 -20.00 5.91
CA VAL A 358 20.76 -20.47 7.30
C VAL A 358 21.95 -21.41 7.43
N ARG A 359 22.83 -21.14 8.41
CA ARG A 359 24.09 -21.88 8.57
C ARG A 359 23.86 -23.35 8.94
N GLU A 360 22.96 -23.58 9.89
CA GLU A 360 22.68 -24.89 10.48
C GLU A 360 21.39 -25.50 9.89
N PRO A 361 21.31 -26.83 9.77
CA PRO A 361 20.05 -27.49 9.49
C PRO A 361 19.00 -27.14 10.55
N VAL A 362 17.79 -26.83 10.11
CA VAL A 362 16.68 -26.42 10.99
C VAL A 362 15.75 -27.61 11.18
N PRO A 363 15.54 -28.08 12.42
CA PRO A 363 14.50 -29.07 12.74
C PRO A 363 13.12 -28.45 12.56
N LEU A 364 12.26 -29.09 11.77
CA LEU A 364 10.92 -28.58 11.46
C LEU A 364 9.84 -29.50 12.01
N PHE A 365 8.74 -28.89 12.42
CA PHE A 365 7.59 -29.57 12.99
C PHE A 365 6.33 -29.09 12.31
N ARG A 366 5.46 -30.02 11.92
CA ARG A 366 4.11 -29.70 11.44
C ARG A 366 3.18 -29.56 12.63
N ALA A 367 2.52 -28.42 12.74
CA ALA A 367 1.46 -28.17 13.71
C ALA A 367 0.10 -28.59 13.16
N ARG A 368 -0.77 -29.10 14.03
CA ARG A 368 -2.20 -29.33 13.79
C ARG A 368 -2.98 -29.00 15.07
N ARG A 369 -4.23 -28.57 14.93
CA ARG A 369 -5.13 -28.42 16.09
C ARG A 369 -5.27 -29.76 16.83
N LEU A 370 -5.46 -29.68 18.14
CA LEU A 370 -5.94 -30.81 18.92
C LEU A 370 -7.41 -31.04 18.51
N ASP A 371 -7.77 -32.27 18.15
CA ASP A 371 -9.15 -32.58 17.76
C ASP A 371 -10.09 -32.37 18.97
N ASP A 372 -11.15 -31.55 18.85
CA ASP A 372 -12.18 -31.37 19.89
C ASP A 372 -13.08 -32.62 20.11
N ARG A 373 -12.80 -33.74 19.41
CA ARG A 373 -13.64 -34.96 19.42
C ARG A 373 -13.38 -35.88 20.64
N GLY A 374 -13.27 -35.30 21.84
CA GLY A 374 -13.09 -36.06 23.09
C GLY A 374 -14.06 -35.71 24.22
N ALA A 375 -14.84 -34.63 24.12
CA ALA A 375 -15.64 -34.12 25.25
C ALA A 375 -17.12 -34.52 25.27
N GLN A 376 -17.57 -35.43 24.40
CA GLN A 376 -18.93 -35.99 24.46
C GLN A 376 -18.91 -37.49 24.19
N SER A 377 -18.70 -38.29 25.25
CA SER A 377 -19.27 -39.64 25.32
C SER A 377 -20.55 -39.55 26.15
N PRO A 378 -21.72 -39.92 25.60
CA PRO A 378 -22.93 -40.05 26.40
C PRO A 378 -22.80 -41.33 27.25
N ALA A 379 -23.02 -41.19 28.56
CA ALA A 379 -23.38 -42.31 29.42
C ALA A 379 -24.91 -42.47 29.43
#